data_AF-Q1GG48-F1
#
_entry.id   AF-Q1GG48-F1
#
_cell.length_a   1.000
_cell.length_b   1.000
_cell.length_c   1.000
_cell.angle_alpha   90.00
_cell.angle_beta   90.00
_cell.angle_gamma   90.00
#
_symmetry.space_group_name_H-M   'P 1'
#
loop_
_entity.id
_entity.type
_entity.pdbx_description
1 polymer ?
#
loop_
_entity_poly.entity_id
_entity_poly.type
_entity_poly.pdbx_seq_one_letter_code
_entity_poly.pdbx_strand_id
1 'polypeptide(L)'
;MDKKLSAHMAKALIKRAGGIPAACAAIEAETGEGIAAGTLSKVQNGHLDISFLCVLALTKATGDRSFVNLLNRECEDATGAEEILAHHLEMLRESTEMVEAVARAEQKPSRETIQRARKEAADVHEQSGRAIAAYDAMLNELNAGVASIRRSIAGDVQ
;
A
#
# COMPACT_ATOMS: atom_id res chain seq x y z
N MET A 1 -4.29 -16.47 -4.16
CA MET A 1 -5.74 -16.51 -3.90
C MET A 1 -6.39 -17.89 -4.06
N ASP A 2 -7.00 -18.42 -2.99
CA ASP A 2 -7.87 -19.61 -3.04
C ASP A 2 -9.14 -19.32 -3.86
N LYS A 3 -9.39 -20.14 -4.88
CA LYS A 3 -10.54 -20.00 -5.79
C LYS A 3 -11.89 -20.08 -5.06
N LYS A 4 -11.98 -20.87 -3.99
CA LYS A 4 -13.22 -20.97 -3.17
C LYS A 4 -13.47 -19.70 -2.38
N LEU A 5 -12.42 -19.11 -1.81
CA LEU A 5 -12.50 -17.84 -1.08
C LEU A 5 -12.90 -16.69 -2.02
N SER A 6 -12.25 -16.58 -3.19
CA SER A 6 -12.57 -15.56 -4.20
C SER A 6 -14.03 -15.62 -4.64
N ALA A 7 -14.54 -16.81 -4.97
CA ALA A 7 -15.94 -17.01 -5.35
C ALA A 7 -16.91 -16.64 -4.22
N HIS A 8 -16.57 -17.01 -2.98
CA HIS A 8 -17.37 -16.66 -1.80
C HIS A 8 -17.45 -15.14 -1.58
N MET A 9 -16.31 -14.44 -1.70
CA MET A 9 -16.24 -12.99 -1.54
C MET A 9 -16.94 -12.25 -2.68
N ALA A 10 -16.77 -12.72 -3.92
CA ALA A 10 -17.49 -12.18 -5.08
C ALA A 10 -19.01 -12.33 -4.90
N LYS A 11 -19.47 -13.51 -4.44
CA LYS A 11 -20.88 -13.74 -4.11
C LYS A 11 -21.39 -12.78 -3.03
N ALA A 12 -20.60 -12.51 -1.99
CA ALA A 12 -20.96 -11.57 -0.95
C ALA A 12 -21.06 -10.13 -1.48
N LEU A 13 -20.10 -9.68 -2.30
CA LEU A 13 -20.11 -8.37 -2.94
C LEU A 13 -21.33 -8.19 -3.85
N ILE A 14 -21.61 -9.16 -4.73
CA ILE A 14 -22.77 -9.14 -5.61
C ILE A 14 -24.07 -9.07 -4.80
N LYS A 15 -24.17 -9.82 -3.69
CA LYS A 15 -25.33 -9.77 -2.81
C LYS A 15 -25.49 -8.38 -2.17
N ARG A 16 -24.40 -7.78 -1.67
CA ARG A 16 -24.42 -6.43 -1.07
C ARG A 16 -24.77 -5.34 -2.07
N ALA A 17 -24.36 -5.49 -3.32
CA ALA A 17 -24.71 -4.57 -4.41
C ALA A 17 -26.21 -4.61 -4.76
N GLY A 18 -26.99 -5.55 -4.21
CA GLY A 18 -28.41 -5.72 -4.51
C GLY A 18 -28.71 -6.90 -5.44
N GLY A 19 -27.75 -7.81 -5.65
CA GLY A 19 -27.87 -8.96 -6.55
C GLY A 19 -27.30 -8.70 -7.93
N ILE A 20 -27.40 -9.70 -8.82
CA ILE A 20 -26.75 -9.69 -10.14
C ILE A 20 -27.12 -8.47 -11.00
N PRO A 21 -28.40 -8.06 -11.13
CA PRO A 21 -28.75 -6.92 -11.99
C PRO A 21 -28.14 -5.60 -11.51
N ALA A 22 -28.17 -5.35 -10.20
CA ALA A 22 -27.59 -4.14 -9.61
C ALA A 22 -26.07 -4.14 -9.68
N ALA A 23 -25.44 -5.31 -9.51
CA ALA A 23 -24.00 -5.48 -9.69
C ALA A 23 -23.56 -5.23 -11.14
N CYS A 24 -24.31 -5.73 -12.14
CA CYS A 24 -24.05 -5.42 -13.55
C CYS A 24 -24.14 -3.92 -13.84
N ALA A 25 -25.18 -3.24 -13.35
CA ALA A 25 -25.36 -1.80 -13.53
C ALA A 25 -24.24 -0.99 -12.85
N ALA A 26 -23.80 -1.42 -11.65
CA ALA A 26 -22.69 -0.79 -10.95
C ALA A 26 -21.36 -0.93 -11.69
N ILE A 27 -21.12 -2.09 -12.30
CA ILE A 27 -19.93 -2.33 -13.14
C ILE A 27 -19.99 -1.45 -14.38
N GLU A 28 -21.10 -1.47 -15.12
CA GLU A 28 -21.29 -0.66 -16.33
C GLU A 28 -21.13 0.84 -16.07
N ALA A 29 -21.64 1.33 -14.93
CA ALA A 29 -21.50 2.74 -14.55
C ALA A 29 -20.04 3.15 -14.28
N GLU A 30 -19.20 2.23 -13.82
CA GLU A 30 -17.80 2.52 -13.50
C GLU A 30 -16.87 2.27 -14.70
N THR A 31 -17.09 1.20 -15.47
CA THR A 31 -16.21 0.80 -16.58
C THR A 31 -16.63 1.39 -17.93
N GLY A 32 -17.86 1.88 -18.06
CA GLY A 32 -18.46 2.27 -19.33
C GLY A 32 -18.83 1.08 -20.25
N GLU A 33 -18.56 -0.15 -19.80
CA GLU A 33 -18.84 -1.38 -20.54
C GLU A 33 -19.71 -2.32 -19.71
N GLY A 34 -20.82 -2.77 -20.29
CA GLY A 34 -21.73 -3.71 -19.65
C GLY A 34 -21.14 -5.11 -19.52
N ILE A 35 -21.30 -5.73 -18.35
CA ILE A 35 -21.00 -7.15 -18.15
C ILE A 35 -22.27 -8.00 -18.23
N ALA A 36 -22.22 -9.08 -19.00
CA ALA A 36 -23.36 -10.00 -19.10
C ALA A 36 -23.68 -10.66 -17.76
N ALA A 37 -24.96 -10.68 -17.37
CA ALA A 37 -25.44 -11.31 -16.13
C ALA A 37 -25.00 -12.79 -15.99
N GLY A 38 -24.93 -13.52 -17.11
CA GLY A 38 -24.44 -14.90 -17.14
C GLY A 38 -22.97 -15.03 -16.75
N THR A 39 -22.14 -14.04 -17.09
CA THR A 39 -20.72 -13.98 -16.69
C THR A 39 -20.61 -13.78 -15.19
N LEU A 40 -21.38 -12.84 -14.63
CA LEU A 40 -21.38 -12.57 -13.19
C LEU A 40 -21.94 -13.75 -12.37
N SER A 41 -22.92 -14.47 -12.92
CA SER A 41 -23.43 -15.71 -12.35
C SER A 41 -22.37 -16.83 -12.32
N LYS A 42 -21.55 -16.96 -13.38
CA LYS A 42 -20.43 -17.91 -13.39
C LYS A 42 -19.36 -17.55 -12.36
N VAL A 43 -19.08 -16.26 -12.18
CA VAL A 43 -18.17 -15.77 -11.12
C VAL A 43 -18.71 -16.11 -9.74
N GLN A 44 -19.98 -15.82 -9.47
CA GLN A 44 -20.62 -16.11 -8.18
C GLN A 44 -20.56 -17.62 -7.81
N ASN A 45 -20.58 -18.50 -8.81
CA ASN A 45 -20.52 -19.95 -8.62
C ASN A 45 -19.09 -20.51 -8.71
N GLY A 46 -18.07 -19.65 -8.85
CA GLY A 46 -16.67 -20.07 -8.91
C GLY A 46 -16.28 -20.78 -10.22
N HIS A 47 -17.09 -20.67 -11.26
CA HIS A 47 -16.78 -21.19 -12.60
C HIS A 47 -15.92 -20.23 -13.41
N LEU A 48 -15.88 -18.96 -13.03
CA LEU A 48 -15.03 -17.93 -13.61
C LEU A 48 -14.39 -17.11 -12.50
N ASP A 49 -13.18 -16.61 -12.72
CA ASP A 49 -12.53 -15.70 -11.79
C ASP A 49 -13.08 -14.28 -11.97
N ILE A 50 -13.18 -13.54 -10.87
CA ILE A 50 -13.60 -12.14 -10.91
C ILE A 50 -12.43 -11.27 -11.38
N SER A 51 -12.67 -10.37 -12.33
CA SER A 51 -11.65 -9.41 -12.75
C SER A 51 -11.46 -8.29 -11.71
N PHE A 52 -10.27 -7.71 -11.65
CA PHE A 52 -9.97 -6.60 -10.75
C PHE A 52 -10.89 -5.40 -10.98
N LEU A 53 -11.22 -5.07 -12.23
CA LEU A 53 -12.15 -3.98 -12.56
C LEU A 53 -13.55 -4.22 -11.98
N CYS A 54 -14.05 -5.47 -12.02
CA CYS A 54 -15.33 -5.82 -11.40
C CYS A 54 -15.27 -5.68 -9.87
N VAL A 55 -14.18 -6.12 -9.24
CA VAL A 55 -13.98 -5.95 -7.80
C VAL A 55 -13.99 -4.46 -7.43
N LEU A 56 -13.23 -3.63 -8.15
CA LEU A 56 -13.13 -2.19 -7.90
C LEU A 56 -14.49 -1.50 -8.01
N ALA A 57 -15.24 -1.77 -9.09
CA ALA A 57 -16.56 -1.19 -9.30
C ALA A 57 -17.55 -1.59 -8.18
N LEU A 58 -17.58 -2.88 -7.81
CA LEU A 58 -18.46 -3.36 -6.74
C LEU A 58 -18.04 -2.85 -5.36
N THR A 59 -16.75 -2.72 -5.08
CA THR A 59 -16.26 -2.10 -3.84
C THR A 59 -16.65 -0.63 -3.76
N LYS A 60 -16.57 0.14 -4.87
CA LYS A 60 -17.05 1.53 -4.89
C LYS A 60 -18.56 1.63 -4.65
N ALA A 61 -19.34 0.76 -5.30
CA ALA A 61 -20.80 0.77 -5.19
C ALA A 61 -21.31 0.33 -3.80
N THR A 62 -20.60 -0.57 -3.13
CA THR A 62 -21.03 -1.15 -1.84
C THR A 62 -20.34 -0.57 -0.62
N GLY A 63 -19.18 0.08 -0.80
CA GLY A 63 -18.27 0.46 0.28
C GLY A 63 -17.54 -0.73 0.94
N ASP A 64 -17.79 -1.97 0.52
CA ASP A 64 -17.16 -3.16 1.10
C ASP A 64 -15.73 -3.33 0.56
N ARG A 65 -14.77 -3.12 1.47
CA ARG A 65 -13.33 -3.22 1.19
C ARG A 65 -12.74 -4.59 1.47
N SER A 66 -13.53 -5.61 1.80
CA SER A 66 -13.02 -6.93 2.20
C SER A 66 -12.13 -7.56 1.12
N PHE A 67 -12.51 -7.45 -0.16
CA PHE A 67 -11.73 -7.97 -1.28
C PHE A 67 -10.43 -7.17 -1.49
N VAL A 68 -10.50 -5.85 -1.36
CA VAL A 68 -9.30 -4.97 -1.41
C VAL A 68 -8.35 -5.28 -0.24
N ASN A 69 -8.87 -5.51 0.96
CA ASN A 69 -8.05 -5.86 2.12
C ASN A 69 -7.38 -7.23 1.96
N LEU A 70 -8.06 -8.20 1.33
CA LEU A 70 -7.44 -9.48 0.99
C LEU A 70 -6.30 -9.28 -0.01
N LEU A 71 -6.53 -8.52 -1.09
CA LEU A 71 -5.51 -8.20 -2.08
C LEU A 71 -4.33 -7.46 -1.43
N ASN A 72 -4.61 -6.48 -0.57
CA ASN A 72 -3.58 -5.77 0.16
C ASN A 72 -2.76 -6.71 1.03
N ARG A 73 -3.36 -7.70 1.71
CA ARG A 73 -2.61 -8.70 2.48
C ARG A 73 -1.76 -9.61 1.61
N GLU A 74 -2.32 -10.10 0.49
CA GLU A 74 -1.56 -10.91 -0.47
C GLU A 74 -0.41 -10.09 -1.12
N CYS A 75 -0.54 -8.77 -1.20
CA CYS A 75 0.52 -7.85 -1.62
C CYS A 75 1.44 -7.40 -0.48
N GLU A 76 0.97 -7.33 0.76
CA GLU A 76 1.75 -6.93 1.95
C GLU A 76 2.89 -7.91 2.18
N ASP A 77 2.63 -9.22 1.99
CA ASP A 77 3.63 -10.28 1.96
C ASP A 77 4.74 -10.04 0.91
N ALA A 78 4.48 -9.22 -0.11
CA ALA A 78 5.44 -8.86 -1.17
C ALA A 78 6.09 -7.47 -0.98
N THR A 79 5.62 -6.64 -0.05
CA THR A 79 6.05 -5.22 0.07
C THR A 79 6.96 -4.93 1.27
N GLY A 80 7.16 -5.88 2.18
CA GLY A 80 8.04 -5.68 3.35
C GLY A 80 7.53 -4.61 4.32
N ALA A 81 6.21 -4.34 4.35
CA ALA A 81 5.61 -3.31 5.20
C ALA A 81 5.94 -3.50 6.70
N GLU A 82 6.06 -4.75 7.16
CA GLU A 82 6.51 -5.08 8.52
C GLU A 82 7.97 -4.66 8.78
N GLU A 83 8.86 -4.83 7.79
CA GLU A 83 10.27 -4.42 7.88
C GLU A 83 10.38 -2.90 7.95
N ILE A 84 9.55 -2.18 7.19
CA ILE A 84 9.48 -0.70 7.23
C ILE A 84 9.01 -0.22 8.60
N LEU A 85 7.94 -0.84 9.15
CA LEU A 85 7.44 -0.47 10.47
C LEU A 85 8.48 -0.75 11.57
N ALA A 86 9.16 -1.90 11.51
CA ALA A 86 10.24 -2.24 12.43
C ALA A 86 11.38 -1.21 12.35
N HIS A 87 11.75 -0.78 11.14
CA HIS A 87 12.77 0.24 10.94
C HIS A 87 12.37 1.60 11.54
N HIS A 88 11.10 2.02 11.39
CA HIS A 88 10.61 3.27 12.00
C HIS A 88 10.63 3.22 13.53
N LEU A 89 10.24 2.10 14.13
CA LEU A 89 10.28 1.92 15.58
C LEU A 89 11.72 1.95 16.11
N GLU A 90 12.65 1.37 15.36
CA GLU A 90 14.07 1.40 15.70
C GLU A 90 14.64 2.82 15.63
N MET A 91 14.35 3.58 14.57
CA MET A 91 14.78 4.99 14.48
C MET A 91 14.24 5.84 15.64
N LEU A 92 13.00 5.58 16.08
CA LEU A 92 12.41 6.28 17.22
C LEU A 92 13.16 5.94 18.53
N ARG A 93 13.51 4.66 18.73
CA ARG A 93 14.30 4.19 19.88
C ARG A 93 15.66 4.89 19.92
N GLU A 94 16.41 4.81 18.83
CA GLU A 94 17.75 5.41 18.71
C GLU A 94 17.72 6.94 18.90
N SER A 95 16.71 7.61 18.34
CA SER A 95 16.51 9.05 18.55
C SER A 95 16.27 9.41 20.02
N THR A 96 15.53 8.57 20.75
CA THR A 96 15.28 8.77 22.18
C THR A 96 16.56 8.57 22.99
N GLU A 97 17.33 7.52 22.68
CA GLU A 97 18.62 7.24 23.32
C GLU A 97 19.64 8.37 23.10
N MET A 98 19.65 8.95 21.90
CA MET A 98 20.45 10.15 21.62
C MET A 98 20.04 11.33 22.49
N VAL A 99 18.74 11.66 22.56
CA VAL A 99 18.26 12.78 23.37
C VAL A 99 18.62 12.59 24.84
N GLU A 100 18.46 11.37 25.38
CA GLU A 100 18.87 11.06 26.75
C GLU A 100 20.38 11.22 26.97
N ALA A 101 21.21 10.75 26.02
CA ALA A 101 22.66 10.86 26.13
C ALA A 101 23.12 12.33 26.10
N VAL A 102 22.53 13.15 25.21
CA VAL A 102 22.79 14.59 25.13
C VAL A 102 22.39 15.28 26.43
N ALA A 103 21.17 15.05 26.92
CA ALA A 103 20.69 15.65 28.16
C ALA A 103 21.57 15.29 29.37
N ARG A 104 22.05 14.04 29.44
CA ARG A 104 22.99 13.62 30.50
C ARG A 104 24.35 14.32 30.38
N ALA A 105 24.87 14.49 29.17
CA ALA A 105 26.12 15.22 28.94
C ALA A 105 26.00 16.70 29.31
N GLU A 106 24.86 17.33 29.03
CA GLU A 106 24.57 18.72 29.40
C GLU A 106 24.41 18.89 30.92
N GLN A 107 23.71 17.96 31.59
CA GLN A 107 23.50 18.00 33.03
C GLN A 107 24.79 17.78 33.83
N LYS A 108 25.63 16.83 33.39
CA LYS A 108 26.87 16.45 34.08
C LYS A 108 27.98 16.14 33.06
N PRO A 109 28.68 17.16 32.57
CA PRO A 109 29.70 16.97 31.55
C PRO A 109 30.91 16.23 32.12
N SER A 110 31.21 15.10 31.49
CA SER A 110 32.42 14.31 31.68
C SER A 110 32.88 13.79 30.32
N ARG A 111 34.13 13.33 30.22
CA ARG A 111 34.64 12.72 28.99
C ARG A 111 33.73 11.57 28.52
N GLU A 112 33.27 10.76 29.46
CA GLU A 112 32.41 9.61 29.18
C GLU A 112 31.02 10.04 28.69
N THR A 113 30.37 11.00 29.36
CA THR A 113 29.03 11.46 28.96
C THR A 113 29.06 12.17 27.60
N ILE A 114 30.11 12.95 27.33
CA ILE A 114 30.33 13.60 26.04
C ILE A 114 30.61 12.57 24.93
N GLN A 115 31.43 11.56 25.18
CA GLN A 115 31.72 10.51 24.20
C GLN A 115 30.47 9.70 23.85
N ARG A 116 29.65 9.36 24.85
CA ARG A 116 28.38 8.68 24.61
C ARG A 116 27.42 9.54 23.80
N ALA A 117 27.19 10.79 24.19
CA ALA A 117 26.31 11.71 23.45
C ALA A 117 26.75 11.85 21.98
N ARG A 118 28.06 11.95 21.74
CA ARG A 118 28.61 12.00 20.37
C ARG A 118 28.34 10.71 19.58
N LYS A 119 28.46 9.54 20.21
CA LYS A 119 28.17 8.26 19.57
C LYS A 119 26.70 8.18 19.15
N GLU A 120 25.77 8.34 20.09
CA GLU A 120 24.34 8.18 19.79
C GLU A 120 23.87 9.21 18.75
N ALA A 121 24.40 10.44 18.80
CA ALA A 121 24.11 11.46 17.78
C ALA A 121 24.64 11.08 16.39
N ALA A 122 25.79 10.41 16.31
CA ALA A 122 26.33 9.91 15.04
C ALA A 122 25.48 8.75 14.49
N ASP A 123 25.05 7.84 15.36
CA ASP A 123 24.21 6.68 14.98
C ASP A 123 22.87 7.16 14.39
N VAL A 124 22.19 8.12 15.04
CA VAL A 124 20.95 8.73 14.53
C VAL A 124 21.18 9.52 13.23
N HIS A 125 22.30 10.24 13.13
CA HIS A 125 22.64 10.99 11.91
C HIS A 125 22.83 10.05 10.71
N GLU A 126 23.53 8.93 10.90
CA GLU A 126 23.73 7.93 9.86
C GLU A 126 22.40 7.33 9.39
N GLN A 127 21.54 6.91 10.33
CA GLN A 127 20.23 6.34 10.01
C GLN A 127 19.35 7.34 9.26
N SER A 128 19.28 8.58 9.74
CA SER A 128 18.53 9.66 9.09
C SER A 128 19.05 9.93 7.66
N GLY A 129 20.37 9.90 7.47
CA GLY A 129 20.99 10.07 6.15
C GLY A 129 20.61 8.96 5.17
N ARG A 130 20.55 7.70 5.62
CA ARG A 130 20.08 6.57 4.80
C ARG A 130 18.61 6.73 4.40
N ALA A 131 17.75 7.14 5.34
CA ALA A 131 16.33 7.37 5.06
C ALA A 131 16.11 8.48 4.02
N ILE A 132 16.83 9.59 4.15
CA ILE A 132 16.79 10.70 3.17
C ILE A 132 17.19 10.19 1.77
N ALA A 133 18.31 9.46 1.66
CA ALA A 133 18.76 8.91 0.39
C ALA A 133 17.75 7.96 -0.26
N ALA A 134 17.03 7.17 0.55
CA ALA A 134 15.96 6.30 0.06
C ALA A 134 14.78 7.12 -0.48
N TYR A 135 14.35 8.18 0.21
CA TYR A 135 13.28 9.06 -0.28
C TYR A 135 13.68 9.82 -1.54
N ASP A 136 14.92 10.27 -1.66
CA ASP A 136 15.42 10.90 -2.89
C ASP A 136 15.36 9.92 -4.07
N ALA A 137 15.73 8.65 -3.86
CA ALA A 137 15.60 7.62 -4.89
C ALA A 137 14.13 7.41 -5.31
N MET A 138 13.21 7.30 -4.35
CA MET A 138 11.77 7.14 -4.62
C MET A 138 11.19 8.34 -5.38
N LEU A 139 11.57 9.56 -5.01
CA LEU A 139 11.16 10.78 -5.71
C LEU A 139 11.65 10.79 -7.16
N ASN A 140 12.89 10.35 -7.40
CA ASN A 140 13.44 10.23 -8.74
C ASN A 140 12.68 9.21 -9.59
N GLU A 141 12.34 8.05 -9.03
CA GLU A 141 11.53 7.03 -9.70
C GLU A 141 10.13 7.54 -10.06
N LEU A 142 9.46 8.22 -9.12
CA LEU A 142 8.13 8.79 -9.37
C LEU A 142 8.18 9.83 -10.50
N ASN A 143 9.18 10.71 -10.49
CA ASN A 143 9.39 11.70 -11.53
C ASN A 143 9.66 11.04 -12.90
N ALA A 144 10.45 9.96 -12.94
CA ALA A 144 10.70 9.20 -14.15
C ALA A 144 9.44 8.50 -14.68
N GLY A 145 8.62 7.94 -13.79
CA GLY A 145 7.34 7.30 -14.13
C GLY A 145 6.35 8.29 -14.75
N VAL A 146 6.19 9.48 -14.14
CA VAL A 146 5.33 10.56 -14.66
C VAL A 146 5.82 11.02 -16.04
N ALA A 147 7.13 11.15 -16.25
CA ALA A 147 7.70 11.50 -17.55
C ALA A 147 7.44 10.42 -18.61
N SER A 148 7.48 9.14 -18.24
CA SER A 148 7.16 8.02 -19.12
C SER A 148 5.70 8.03 -19.57
N ILE A 149 4.77 8.23 -18.63
CA ILE A 149 3.32 8.31 -18.91
C ILE A 149 3.02 9.50 -19.84
N ARG A 150 3.62 10.66 -19.58
CA ARG A 150 3.46 11.85 -20.45
C ARG A 150 3.96 11.60 -21.87
N ARG A 151 5.08 10.89 -22.05
CA ARG A 151 5.58 10.53 -23.38
C ARG A 151 4.67 9.53 -24.11
N SER A 152 4.09 8.56 -23.40
CA SER A 152 3.13 7.62 -24.00
C SER A 152 1.89 8.35 -24.49
N ILE A 153 1.33 9.27 -23.70
CA ILE A 153 0.13 10.04 -24.08
C ILE A 153 0.41 10.98 -25.27
N ALA A 154 1.62 11.55 -25.36
CA ALA A 154 2.00 12.44 -26.46
C ALA A 154 2.36 11.70 -27.76
N GLY A 155 2.65 10.39 -27.70
CA GLY A 155 3.03 9.56 -28.85
C GLY A 155 1.87 8.97 -29.64
N ASP A 156 0.67 8.92 -29.06
CA ASP A 156 -0.54 8.33 -29.68
C ASP A 156 -1.35 9.31 -30.55
N VAL A 157 -0.74 10.42 -31.00
CA VAL A 157 -1.32 11.34 -32.00
C VAL A 157 -0.59 11.15 -33.33
N GLN A 158 -0.86 10.05 -34.02
CA GLN A 158 -0.60 9.87 -35.45
C GLN A 158 -1.77 9.16 -36.14
#